data_AF-A0A7J9EQX5-F1
#
_entry.id   AF-A0A7J9EQX5-F1
#
_cell.length_a   1.000
_cell.length_b   1.000
_cell.length_c   1.000
_cell.angle_alpha   90.00
_cell.angle_beta   90.00
_cell.angle_gamma   90.00
#
_symmetry.space_group_name_H-M   'P 1'
#
loop_
_entity.id
_entity.type
_entity.pdbx_description
1 polymer ?
#
loop_
_entity_poly.entity_id
_entity_poly.type
_entity_poly.pdbx_seq_one_letter_code
_entity_poly.pdbx_strand_id
1 'polypeptide(L)'
;MSSQNQSQGQTQVPSLDALLNSGRKEEVFASIKASLHNCLSETNLQLTVPGLKSKTRGKVRDIYDSGDYLVLVTTDRQSAFDRILASIPFKGQVLNETSLWWFNRTRHMIPSAVLSVPDKNVTIAKKCSVFPVEFV
;
A
#
# COMPACT_ATOMS: atom_id res chain seq x y z
N MET A 1 -52.82 10.49 5.81
CA MET A 1 -51.72 11.06 6.61
C MET A 1 -50.56 10.06 6.52
N SER A 2 -49.71 10.23 5.51
CA SER A 2 -48.37 10.85 5.61
C SER A 2 -47.32 9.72 5.67
N SER A 3 -46.91 9.17 4.53
CA SER A 3 -45.59 9.43 3.92
C SER A 3 -44.41 9.27 4.88
N GLN A 4 -43.55 8.27 4.61
CA GLN A 4 -42.10 8.48 4.60
C GLN A 4 -41.40 7.39 3.79
N ASN A 5 -40.87 7.87 2.67
CA ASN A 5 -40.11 7.19 1.65
C ASN A 5 -38.64 7.12 2.14
N GLN A 6 -38.10 5.91 2.38
CA GLN A 6 -36.68 5.76 2.71
C GLN A 6 -35.86 5.80 1.41
N SER A 7 -35.42 7.00 1.04
CA SER A 7 -34.39 7.21 0.03
C SER A 7 -33.03 6.76 0.58
N GLN A 8 -32.65 5.51 0.30
CA GLN A 8 -31.27 5.07 0.42
C GLN A 8 -30.43 5.82 -0.62
N GLY A 9 -29.56 6.72 -0.14
CA GLY A 9 -28.57 7.41 -0.97
C GLY A 9 -27.56 6.41 -1.51
N GLN A 10 -27.84 5.86 -2.69
CA GLN A 10 -26.83 5.20 -3.51
C GLN A 10 -25.86 6.27 -4.01
N THR A 11 -24.66 6.33 -3.46
CA THR A 11 -23.56 7.10 -4.05
C THR A 11 -23.21 6.43 -5.38
N GLN A 12 -23.79 6.91 -6.48
CA GLN A 12 -23.49 6.41 -7.81
C GLN A 12 -21.99 6.56 -8.08
N VAL A 13 -21.30 5.44 -8.26
CA VAL A 13 -19.92 5.43 -8.76
C VAL A 13 -19.97 6.00 -10.18
N PRO A 14 -19.25 7.09 -10.49
CA PRO A 14 -19.34 7.73 -11.81
C PRO A 14 -18.95 6.74 -12.91
N SER A 15 -19.67 6.76 -14.04
CA SER A 15 -19.31 5.96 -15.21
C SER A 15 -17.94 6.37 -15.76
N LEU A 16 -17.22 5.43 -16.38
CA LEU A 16 -15.90 5.68 -16.98
C LEU A 16 -15.94 6.86 -17.97
N ASP A 17 -17.05 7.03 -18.69
CA ASP A 17 -17.26 8.14 -19.63
C ASP A 17 -17.42 9.50 -18.92
N ALA A 18 -18.06 9.53 -17.76
CA ALA A 18 -18.14 10.73 -16.91
C ALA A 18 -16.78 11.10 -16.29
N LEU A 19 -15.85 10.15 -16.19
CA LEU A 19 -14.47 10.42 -15.77
C LEU A 19 -13.63 11.06 -16.89
N LEU A 20 -14.00 10.82 -18.15
CA LEU A 20 -13.23 11.19 -19.34
C LEU A 20 -13.72 12.48 -20.00
N ASN A 21 -14.96 12.91 -19.73
CA ASN A 21 -15.51 14.16 -20.27
C ASN A 21 -14.97 15.39 -19.49
N SER A 22 -14.36 16.29 -20.26
CA SER A 22 -13.58 17.50 -19.96
C SER A 22 -13.90 18.26 -18.65
N GLY A 23 -12.83 18.60 -17.92
CA GLY A 23 -12.77 19.23 -16.60
C GLY A 23 -11.94 18.36 -15.64
N ARG A 24 -12.36 17.11 -15.46
CA ARG A 24 -11.70 16.15 -14.57
C ARG A 24 -10.34 15.68 -15.10
N LYS A 25 -10.20 15.55 -16.41
CA LYS A 25 -8.93 15.15 -17.02
C LYS A 25 -7.83 16.15 -16.66
N GLU A 26 -8.10 17.44 -16.87
CA GLU A 26 -7.18 18.53 -16.56
C GLU A 26 -6.79 18.55 -15.07
N GLU A 27 -7.78 18.39 -14.18
CA GLU A 27 -7.57 18.30 -12.72
C GLU A 27 -6.69 17.09 -12.34
N VAL A 28 -6.96 15.92 -12.91
CA VAL A 28 -6.16 14.71 -12.69
C VAL A 28 -4.74 14.91 -13.19
N PHE A 29 -4.55 15.47 -14.39
CA PHE A 29 -3.22 15.75 -14.92
C PHE A 29 -2.45 16.77 -14.07
N ALA A 30 -3.13 17.81 -13.55
CA ALA A 30 -2.54 18.77 -12.62
C ALA A 30 -2.08 18.07 -11.32
N SER A 31 -2.94 17.22 -10.75
CA SER A 31 -2.65 16.45 -9.54
C SER A 31 -1.48 15.48 -9.73
N ILE A 32 -1.43 14.79 -10.88
CA ILE A 32 -0.32 13.91 -11.24
C ILE A 32 0.97 14.70 -11.31
N LYS A 33 1.00 15.81 -12.06
CA LYS A 33 2.20 16.66 -12.21
C LYS A 33 2.69 17.20 -10.86
N ALA A 34 1.77 17.67 -10.02
CA ALA A 34 2.09 18.16 -8.69
C ALA A 34 2.66 17.06 -7.78
N SER A 35 2.30 15.79 -8.02
CA SER A 35 2.69 14.66 -7.17
C SER A 35 3.96 13.93 -7.61
N LEU A 36 4.56 14.27 -8.76
CA LEU A 36 5.68 13.52 -9.33
C LEU A 36 6.88 13.36 -8.37
N HIS A 37 7.10 14.34 -7.49
CA HIS A 37 8.20 14.33 -6.52
C HIS A 37 7.85 13.58 -5.21
N ASN A 38 6.61 13.15 -5.02
CA ASN A 38 6.14 12.46 -3.81
C ASN A 38 6.37 10.94 -3.90
N CYS A 39 7.57 10.54 -4.31
CA CYS A 39 7.95 9.13 -4.43
C CYS A 39 8.78 8.68 -3.23
N LEU A 40 8.27 7.74 -2.43
CA LEU A 40 9.04 7.03 -1.42
C LEU A 40 9.86 5.92 -2.09
N SER A 41 11.05 6.26 -2.60
CA SER A 41 11.88 5.31 -3.35
C SER A 41 12.83 4.49 -2.45
N GLU A 42 13.15 4.99 -1.26
CA GLU A 42 14.05 4.33 -0.31
C GLU A 42 13.82 4.89 1.10
N THR A 43 14.05 4.06 2.12
CA THR A 43 13.98 4.46 3.54
C THR A 43 15.26 4.09 4.29
N ASN A 44 15.55 4.78 5.39
CA ASN A 44 16.76 4.52 6.20
C ASN A 44 16.44 4.45 7.70
N LEU A 45 15.39 3.70 8.06
CA LEU A 45 14.92 3.61 9.45
C LEU A 45 15.95 3.00 10.41
N GLN A 46 16.87 2.16 9.92
CA GLN A 46 17.98 1.63 10.73
C GLN A 46 18.93 2.72 11.26
N LEU A 47 18.92 3.91 10.66
CA LEU A 47 19.76 5.04 11.09
C LEU A 47 19.05 5.95 12.10
N THR A 48 17.72 5.86 12.20
CA THR A 48 16.91 6.82 12.97
C THR A 48 16.04 6.17 14.04
N VAL A 49 15.77 4.87 13.94
CA VAL A 49 14.90 4.13 14.87
C VAL A 49 15.75 3.16 15.69
N PRO A 50 15.91 3.39 17.00
CA PRO A 50 16.59 2.47 17.89
C PRO A 50 15.96 1.06 17.83
N GLY A 51 16.81 0.04 17.74
CA GLY A 51 16.37 -1.36 17.71
C GLY A 51 16.20 -1.96 16.32
N LEU A 52 16.15 -1.16 15.24
CA LEU A 52 16.21 -1.69 13.87
C LEU A 52 17.67 -1.89 13.46
N LYS A 53 18.12 -3.15 13.47
CA LYS A 53 19.55 -3.49 13.39
C LYS A 53 20.06 -3.62 11.96
N SER A 54 19.19 -4.00 11.03
CA SER A 54 19.58 -4.25 9.65
C SER A 54 18.48 -3.84 8.69
N LYS A 55 18.89 -3.55 7.45
CA LYS A 55 18.01 -3.25 6.33
C LYS A 55 18.27 -4.26 5.22
N THR A 56 17.21 -4.86 4.70
CA THR A 56 17.21 -5.62 3.46
C THR A 56 16.37 -4.88 2.43
N ARG A 57 16.98 -4.53 1.29
CA ARG A 57 16.28 -3.87 0.19
C ARG A 57 15.78 -4.91 -0.80
N GLY A 58 14.46 -5.12 -0.82
CA GLY A 58 13.78 -5.87 -1.88
C GLY A 58 13.41 -4.99 -3.07
N LYS A 59 12.81 -5.60 -4.10
CA LYS A 59 12.31 -4.87 -5.29
C LYS A 59 11.31 -3.76 -4.91
N VAL A 60 10.33 -4.11 -4.07
CA VAL A 60 9.22 -3.21 -3.68
C VAL A 60 9.26 -2.80 -2.20
N ARG A 61 9.83 -3.63 -1.30
CA ARG A 61 9.86 -3.35 0.14
C ARG A 61 11.26 -3.13 0.65
N ASP A 62 11.42 -2.16 1.56
CA ASP A 62 12.54 -2.10 2.47
C ASP A 62 12.12 -2.84 3.75
N ILE A 63 12.93 -3.80 4.19
CA ILE A 63 12.63 -4.69 5.32
C ILE A 63 13.64 -4.42 6.42
N TYR A 64 13.16 -4.20 7.64
CA TYR A 64 13.99 -4.02 8.81
C TYR A 64 13.74 -5.11 9.83
N ASP A 65 14.81 -5.68 10.35
CA ASP A 65 14.76 -6.72 11.39
C ASP A 65 15.07 -6.11 12.76
N SER A 66 14.11 -6.20 13.68
CA SER A 66 14.31 -5.78 15.08
C SER A 66 14.91 -6.90 15.95
N GLY A 67 14.88 -8.15 15.47
CA GLY A 67 15.11 -9.37 16.24
C GLY A 67 13.82 -10.12 16.53
N ASP A 68 12.77 -9.40 16.97
CA ASP A 68 11.50 -9.98 17.41
C ASP A 68 10.39 -9.89 16.34
N TYR A 69 10.46 -8.84 15.52
CA TYR A 69 9.49 -8.56 14.46
C TYR A 69 10.19 -7.95 13.24
N LEU A 70 9.46 -7.93 12.13
CA LEU A 70 9.88 -7.28 10.90
C LEU A 70 9.08 -6.00 10.70
N VAL A 71 9.76 -4.91 10.34
CA VAL A 71 9.13 -3.69 9.84
C VAL A 71 9.25 -3.69 8.32
N LEU A 72 8.10 -3.79 7.67
CA LEU A 72 7.98 -3.88 6.22
C LEU A 72 7.52 -2.52 5.68
N VAL A 73 8.42 -1.78 5.03
CA VAL A 73 8.08 -0.52 4.38
C VAL A 73 7.85 -0.77 2.89
N THR A 74 6.59 -0.63 2.45
CA THR A 74 6.22 -0.77 1.04
C THR A 74 6.50 0.55 0.32
N THR A 75 7.46 0.51 -0.61
CA THR A 75 7.97 1.67 -1.35
C THR A 75 7.24 1.87 -2.67
N ASP A 76 7.49 2.99 -3.32
CA ASP A 76 6.89 3.36 -4.60
C ASP A 76 7.58 2.71 -5.82
N ARG A 77 8.67 1.97 -5.59
CA ARG A 77 9.48 1.32 -6.63
C ARG A 77 8.69 0.28 -7.41
N GLN A 78 8.56 0.46 -8.72
CA GLN A 78 7.97 -0.48 -9.67
C GLN A 78 9.05 -1.30 -10.36
N SER A 79 8.89 -2.62 -10.35
CA SER A 79 9.78 -3.54 -11.06
C SER A 79 9.02 -4.39 -12.07
N ALA A 80 9.69 -4.72 -13.17
CA ALA A 80 9.30 -5.80 -14.08
C ALA A 80 10.56 -6.37 -14.74
N PHE A 81 10.51 -7.61 -15.22
CA PHE A 81 11.68 -8.29 -15.81
C PHE A 81 12.92 -8.24 -14.90
N ASP A 82 12.73 -8.47 -13.60
CA ASP A 82 13.76 -8.41 -12.56
C ASP A 82 14.52 -7.08 -12.40
N ARG A 83 14.02 -5.99 -12.99
CA ARG A 83 14.64 -4.66 -12.91
C ARG A 83 13.67 -3.64 -12.33
N ILE A 84 14.20 -2.66 -11.61
CA ILE A 84 13.42 -1.49 -11.19
C ILE A 84 13.31 -0.54 -12.38
N LEU A 85 12.08 -0.20 -12.75
CA LEU A 85 11.76 0.59 -13.94
C LEU A 85 11.49 2.06 -13.61
N ALA A 86 10.79 2.32 -12.50
CA ALA A 86 10.37 3.65 -12.09
C ALA A 86 9.94 3.66 -10.62
N SER A 87 9.66 4.84 -10.08
CA SER A 87 8.86 5.01 -8.87
C SER A 87 7.54 5.66 -9.23
N ILE A 88 6.43 5.14 -8.68
CA ILE A 88 5.08 5.66 -8.92
C ILE A 88 4.60 6.29 -7.62
N PRO A 89 4.33 7.62 -7.57
CA PRO A 89 3.93 8.29 -6.34
C PRO A 89 2.79 7.58 -5.63
N PHE A 90 2.92 7.40 -4.31
CA PHE A 90 1.93 6.79 -3.42
C PHE A 90 1.57 5.33 -3.70
N LYS A 91 2.21 4.66 -4.66
CA LYS A 91 1.94 3.26 -4.97
C LYS A 91 2.13 2.35 -3.75
N GLY A 92 3.16 2.62 -2.95
CA GLY A 92 3.46 1.85 -1.75
C GLY A 92 2.33 1.88 -0.73
N GLN A 93 1.64 3.02 -0.60
CA GLN A 93 0.47 3.20 0.27
C GLN A 93 -0.68 2.32 -0.19
N VAL A 94 -1.02 2.44 -1.48
CA VAL A 94 -2.11 1.67 -2.10
C VAL A 94 -1.86 0.16 -1.93
N LEU A 95 -0.64 -0.32 -2.19
CA LEU A 95 -0.29 -1.73 -2.07
C LEU A 95 -0.38 -2.24 -0.62
N ASN A 96 0.10 -1.45 0.34
CA ASN A 96 0.09 -1.83 1.75
C ASN A 96 -1.34 -1.82 2.32
N GLU A 97 -2.12 -0.78 2.05
CA GLU A 97 -3.52 -0.69 2.49
C GLU A 97 -4.40 -1.79 1.84
N THR A 98 -4.18 -2.08 0.56
CA THR A 98 -4.86 -3.20 -0.13
C THR A 98 -4.52 -4.54 0.50
N SER A 99 -3.24 -4.75 0.85
CA SER A 99 -2.80 -5.97 1.54
C SER A 99 -3.48 -6.11 2.90
N LEU A 100 -3.51 -5.03 3.69
CA LEU A 100 -4.19 -4.99 5.00
C LEU A 100 -5.68 -5.29 4.87
N TRP A 101 -6.35 -4.74 3.85
CA TRP A 101 -7.76 -5.04 3.59
C TRP A 101 -7.99 -6.54 3.38
N TRP A 102 -7.15 -7.19 2.57
CA TRP A 102 -7.25 -8.64 2.33
C TRP A 102 -6.96 -9.46 3.58
N PHE A 103 -5.90 -9.14 4.33
CA PHE A 103 -5.60 -9.83 5.60
C PHE A 103 -6.77 -9.75 6.60
N ASN A 104 -7.45 -8.60 6.67
CA ASN A 104 -8.63 -8.46 7.51
C ASN A 104 -9.80 -9.32 7.03
N ARG A 105 -10.00 -9.42 5.71
CA ARG A 105 -11.07 -10.23 5.12
C ARG A 105 -10.85 -11.73 5.31
N THR A 106 -9.60 -12.21 5.25
CA THR A 106 -9.26 -13.64 5.34
C THR A 106 -8.92 -14.12 6.75
N ARG A 107 -8.93 -13.22 7.76
CA ARG A 107 -8.57 -13.52 9.14
C ARG A 107 -9.34 -14.68 9.79
N HIS A 108 -10.57 -14.92 9.32
CA HIS A 108 -11.42 -16.02 9.80
C HIS A 108 -11.04 -17.39 9.21
N MET A 109 -10.28 -17.42 8.11
CA MET A 109 -9.86 -18.64 7.42
C MET A 109 -8.46 -19.07 7.86
N ILE A 110 -7.51 -18.13 7.91
CA ILE A 110 -6.10 -18.40 8.21
C ILE A 110 -5.46 -17.27 9.04
N PRO A 111 -4.51 -17.59 9.93
CA PRO A 111 -3.77 -16.57 10.64
C PRO A 111 -2.82 -15.80 9.70
N SER A 112 -2.77 -14.47 9.84
CA SER A 112 -1.81 -13.62 9.13
C SER A 112 -0.59 -13.28 10.00
N ALA A 113 0.54 -12.96 9.36
CA ALA A 113 1.73 -12.46 10.06
C ALA A 113 1.63 -10.99 10.53
N VAL A 114 0.61 -10.24 10.08
CA VAL A 114 0.44 -8.82 10.44
C VAL A 114 0.22 -8.64 11.94
N LEU A 115 1.01 -7.76 12.56
CA LEU A 115 0.86 -7.34 13.97
C LEU A 115 0.18 -5.97 14.06
N SER A 116 0.64 -4.99 13.28
CA SER A 116 0.07 -3.65 13.24
C SER A 116 0.47 -2.90 11.96
N VAL A 117 -0.26 -1.83 11.62
CA VAL A 117 0.02 -0.97 10.47
C VAL A 117 0.03 0.49 10.96
N PRO A 118 1.17 0.99 11.46
CA PRO A 118 1.25 2.32 12.08
C PRO A 118 1.26 3.47 11.07
N ASP A 119 1.55 3.19 9.81
CA ASP A 119 1.58 4.16 8.72
C ASP A 119 1.10 3.50 7.42
N LYS A 120 0.59 4.30 6.47
CA LYS A 120 0.07 3.80 5.20
C LYS A 120 1.09 3.00 4.39
N ASN A 121 2.39 3.28 4.53
CA ASN A 121 3.46 2.52 3.88
C ASN A 121 4.03 1.39 4.74
N VAL A 122 3.65 1.27 6.02
CA VAL A 122 4.37 0.43 7.00
C VAL A 122 3.49 -0.67 7.57
N THR A 123 3.95 -1.91 7.47
CA THR A 123 3.40 -3.06 8.18
C THR A 123 4.43 -3.61 9.15
N ILE A 124 4.07 -3.77 10.43
CA ILE A 124 4.83 -4.55 11.40
C ILE A 124 4.31 -5.98 11.36
N ALA A 125 5.20 -6.95 11.16
CA ALA A 125 4.87 -8.36 10.98
C ALA A 125 5.68 -9.27 11.91
N LYS A 126 5.09 -10.40 12.28
CA LYS A 126 5.80 -11.50 12.94
C LYS A 126 6.92 -12.00 12.03
N LYS A 127 8.06 -12.32 12.62
CA LYS A 127 9.11 -13.05 11.92
C LYS A 127 8.67 -14.51 11.72
N CYS A 128 8.67 -14.98 10.48
CA CYS A 128 8.22 -16.33 10.12
C CYS A 128 9.30 -17.06 9.32
N SER A 129 9.36 -18.39 9.45
CA SER A 129 10.11 -19.24 8.53
C SER A 129 9.38 -19.29 7.18
N VAL A 130 10.05 -18.84 6.12
CA VAL A 130 9.47 -18.85 4.78
C VAL A 130 9.52 -20.26 4.22
N PHE A 131 8.38 -20.76 3.74
CA PHE A 131 8.35 -21.93 2.87
C PHE A 131 8.73 -21.47 1.44
N PRO A 132 9.81 -21.97 0.83
CA PRO A 132 10.38 -21.40 -0.40
C PRO A 132 9.60 -21.82 -1.66
N VAL A 133 8.29 -21.60 -1.65
CA VAL A 133 7.36 -21.88 -2.75
C VAL A 133 6.45 -20.68 -2.93
N GLU A 134 6.30 -20.24 -4.17
CA GLU A 134 5.31 -19.22 -4.55
C GLU A 134 4.00 -19.91 -4.94
N PHE A 135 2.90 -19.51 -4.29
CA PHE A 135 1.56 -19.98 -4.63
C PHE A 135 0.92 -18.94 -5.56
N VAL A 136 0.68 -19.33 -6.81
CA VAL A 136 0.14 -18.48 -7.89
C VAL A 136 -1.32 -18.81 -8.15
#